data_AF-A0A931F4W3-F1
#
_entry.id   AF-A0A931F4W3-F1
#
_cell.length_a   1.000
_cell.length_b   1.000
_cell.length_c   1.000
_cell.angle_alpha   90.00
_cell.angle_beta   90.00
_cell.angle_gamma   90.00
#
_symmetry.space_group_name_H-M   'P 1'
#
loop_
_entity.id
_entity.type
_entity.pdbx_description
1 polymer ?
#
loop_
_entity_poly.entity_id
_entity_poly.type
_entity_poly.pdbx_seq_one_letter_code
_entity_poly.pdbx_strand_id
1 'polypeptide(L)'
;MRILLICSSFNGLTQRAWLALRRAGHDVDVELAVSEQAMVEAAELVKPDLVICPFLKDRVPARVWRGHRTVIVHPGPPGDRGPSSLDWAIADAEPEWGVTALQAVEEMDAGPIWGYRMFPMPAEPPRKSALYNGPVADAAVELVVEVAAKAGDASFRPVPLDYRSPEVRGRLRRAMRHADREFSWAEPTQDIVRRVRAADGSPGGRARLCDVPVRVFDVYRGPDLAGVPGQVVARREGAVLVGTGDGSVWVGHVRVEREGAVKLPAALAMGDLVAGVPERSGYSEITYDRSDGVGVVSFDFYNGAMSTDQCRRLAAALRYGAAQDTRVLVVRGGEVFSNGVHLNVIEASRHPELEAWMNINAINAVCREVLGCVSQLVVTSIGGNAGAGGVMMGLGADRVIVRDSVVLNPHYRTMGLFGSELWTYVLPRRVGPEQARRLTWEALPIGAAEAVELGLADKALGGSRLEFEARVLEYAERLAADPGYDRLLAGRRQVREVDERRKPLDAYRAEELAEMSRDMFDDRSGFRAARRAFVGKVRAQATPEHLARHREWSGASAPADAGASHM
;
A
#
# COMPACT_ATOMS: atom_id res chain seq x y z
N MET A 1 22.53 9.35 16.04
CA MET A 1 23.00 7.95 16.04
C MET A 1 22.98 7.44 14.62
N ARG A 2 23.84 6.47 14.33
CA ARG A 2 23.81 5.65 13.12
C ARG A 2 22.96 4.41 13.38
N ILE A 3 21.86 4.26 12.64
CA ILE A 3 20.89 3.18 12.79
C ILE A 3 20.93 2.33 11.53
N LEU A 4 21.00 1.01 11.70
CA LEU A 4 20.85 0.06 10.61
C LEU A 4 19.46 -0.60 10.70
N LEU A 5 18.65 -0.43 9.65
CA LEU A 5 17.42 -1.19 9.47
C LEU A 5 17.72 -2.51 8.75
N ILE A 6 17.50 -3.64 9.41
CA ILE A 6 17.55 -4.96 8.77
C ILE A 6 16.11 -5.44 8.54
N CYS A 7 15.74 -5.71 7.29
CA CYS A 7 14.36 -6.07 6.96
C CYS A 7 14.25 -7.09 5.84
N SER A 8 13.20 -7.93 5.83
CA SER A 8 12.98 -8.87 4.72
C SER A 8 12.49 -8.18 3.45
N SER A 9 11.94 -6.98 3.56
CA SER A 9 11.67 -6.07 2.45
C SER A 9 11.52 -4.63 2.93
N PHE A 10 11.81 -3.68 2.05
CA PHE A 10 11.58 -2.26 2.27
C PHE A 10 10.09 -1.91 2.06
N ASN A 11 9.22 -2.59 2.83
CA ASN A 11 7.76 -2.46 2.76
C ASN A 11 7.27 -1.15 3.41
N GLY A 12 5.94 -0.95 3.41
CA GLY A 12 5.33 0.26 3.98
C GLY A 12 5.73 0.54 5.44
N LEU A 13 5.82 -0.48 6.30
CA LEU A 13 6.27 -0.29 7.69
C LEU A 13 7.74 0.12 7.76
N THR A 14 8.62 -0.57 7.03
CA THR A 14 10.05 -0.22 7.01
C THR A 14 10.29 1.18 6.44
N GLN A 15 9.55 1.58 5.40
CA GLN A 15 9.62 2.94 4.84
C GLN A 15 9.19 3.99 5.86
N ARG A 16 8.09 3.75 6.60
CA ARG A 16 7.64 4.67 7.66
C ARG A 16 8.65 4.77 8.81
N ALA A 17 9.22 3.65 9.24
CA ALA A 17 10.27 3.62 10.26
C ALA A 17 11.50 4.42 9.80
N TRP A 18 11.95 4.20 8.56
CA TRP A 18 13.07 4.93 7.96
C TRP A 18 12.81 6.45 7.92
N LEU A 19 11.64 6.87 7.44
CA LEU A 19 11.23 8.28 7.41
C LEU A 19 11.20 8.90 8.81
N ALA A 20 10.57 8.23 9.78
CA ALA A 20 10.43 8.74 11.14
C ALA A 20 11.77 8.90 11.85
N LEU A 21 12.68 7.92 11.72
CA LEU A 21 14.01 7.98 12.31
C LEU A 21 14.87 9.09 11.69
N ARG A 22 14.82 9.26 10.35
CA ARG A 22 15.51 10.37 9.68
C ARG A 22 14.95 11.72 10.12
N ARG A 23 13.63 11.82 10.26
CA ARG A 23 12.98 13.04 10.77
C ARG A 23 13.37 13.36 12.22
N ALA A 24 13.65 12.34 13.03
CA ALA A 24 14.21 12.47 14.36
C ALA A 24 15.72 12.82 14.38
N GLY A 25 16.35 13.06 13.22
CA GLY A 25 17.75 13.46 13.10
C GLY A 25 18.74 12.30 13.19
N HIS A 26 18.30 11.06 12.94
CA HIS A 26 19.19 9.91 12.87
C HIS A 26 19.72 9.68 11.45
N ASP A 27 20.93 9.11 11.36
CA ASP A 27 21.49 8.62 10.11
C ASP A 27 21.10 7.15 9.95
N VAL A 28 20.36 6.82 8.89
CA VAL A 28 19.65 5.55 8.76
C VAL A 28 20.03 4.83 7.48
N ASP A 29 20.69 3.68 7.63
CA ASP A 29 20.99 2.73 6.56
C ASP A 29 19.96 1.60 6.53
N VAL A 30 19.82 0.98 5.37
CA VAL A 30 18.90 -0.14 5.14
C VAL A 30 19.68 -1.31 4.55
N GLU A 31 19.46 -2.50 5.10
CA GLU A 31 19.91 -3.77 4.53
C GLU A 31 18.73 -4.74 4.44
N LEU A 32 18.58 -5.36 3.26
CA LEU A 32 17.66 -6.46 3.07
C LEU A 32 18.26 -7.75 3.65
N ALA A 33 17.46 -8.48 4.41
CA ALA A 33 17.81 -9.79 4.96
C ALA A 33 17.81 -10.89 3.87
N VAL A 34 18.70 -10.77 2.89
CA VAL A 34 18.84 -11.71 1.77
C VAL A 34 19.63 -12.96 2.18
N SER A 35 20.61 -12.81 3.07
CA SER A 35 21.39 -13.90 3.66
C SER A 35 21.98 -13.50 5.02
N GLU A 36 22.41 -14.49 5.82
CA GLU A 36 23.15 -14.25 7.06
C GLU A 36 24.43 -13.44 6.82
N GLN A 37 25.19 -13.79 5.78
CA GLN A 37 26.43 -13.11 5.43
C GLN A 37 26.20 -11.64 5.08
N ALA A 38 25.15 -11.33 4.31
CA ALA A 38 24.83 -9.95 3.92
C ALA A 38 24.48 -9.08 5.15
N MET A 39 23.67 -9.60 6.07
CA MET A 39 23.33 -8.90 7.31
C MET A 39 24.54 -8.62 8.20
N VAL A 40 25.46 -9.59 8.29
CA VAL A 40 26.71 -9.45 9.05
C VAL A 40 27.62 -8.40 8.43
N GLU A 41 27.85 -8.49 7.12
CA GLU A 41 28.68 -7.53 6.39
C GLU A 41 28.14 -6.11 6.50
N ALA A 42 26.82 -5.92 6.35
CA ALA A 42 26.20 -4.61 6.50
C ALA A 42 26.42 -4.02 7.90
N ALA A 43 26.32 -4.83 8.95
CA ALA A 43 26.62 -4.38 10.31
C ALA A 43 28.11 -4.00 10.49
N GLU A 44 29.03 -4.72 9.86
CA GLU A 44 30.47 -4.43 9.89
C GLU A 44 30.82 -3.14 9.12
N LEU A 45 30.17 -2.90 7.98
CA LEU A 45 30.35 -1.70 7.16
C LEU A 45 29.77 -0.46 7.85
N VAL A 46 28.52 -0.54 8.30
CA VAL A 46 27.81 0.59 8.93
C VAL A 46 28.35 0.89 10.32
N LYS A 47 28.74 -0.14 11.08
CA LYS A 47 29.08 -0.06 12.50
C LYS A 47 27.99 0.68 13.31
N PRO A 48 26.74 0.19 13.29
CA PRO A 48 25.60 0.92 13.83
C PRO A 48 25.65 1.03 15.36
N ASP A 49 25.13 2.15 15.89
CA ASP A 49 24.89 2.35 17.32
C ASP A 49 23.68 1.50 17.80
N LEU A 50 22.79 1.19 16.86
CA LEU A 50 21.54 0.45 17.05
C LEU A 50 21.11 -0.24 15.75
N VAL A 51 20.69 -1.49 15.84
CA VAL A 51 20.01 -2.21 14.75
C VAL A 51 18.53 -2.30 15.10
N ILE A 52 17.65 -1.94 14.16
CA ILE A 52 16.20 -2.11 14.29
C ILE A 52 15.70 -3.02 13.17
N CYS A 53 14.82 -3.96 13.50
CA CYS A 53 14.18 -4.85 12.54
C CYS A 53 12.66 -4.60 12.53
N PRO A 54 12.15 -3.64 11.72
CA PRO A 54 10.71 -3.34 11.66
C PRO A 54 9.88 -4.48 11.05
N PHE A 55 10.47 -5.24 10.12
CA PHE A 55 9.81 -6.34 9.44
C PHE A 55 10.83 -7.40 9.04
N LEU A 56 10.75 -8.58 9.66
CA LEU A 56 11.71 -9.66 9.43
C LEU A 56 11.02 -11.03 9.42
N LYS A 57 11.38 -11.87 8.45
CA LYS A 57 10.95 -13.28 8.33
C LYS A 57 12.07 -14.26 8.71
N ASP A 58 13.31 -13.82 8.54
CA ASP A 58 14.51 -14.60 8.83
C ASP A 58 15.02 -14.27 10.24
N ARG A 59 15.88 -15.12 10.82
CA ARG A 59 16.52 -14.80 12.11
C ARG A 59 17.67 -13.82 11.89
N VAL A 60 17.86 -12.89 12.83
CA VAL A 60 19.07 -12.07 12.86
C VAL A 60 20.25 -12.94 13.33
N PRO A 61 21.40 -12.94 12.63
CA PRO A 61 22.57 -13.72 13.01
C PRO A 61 23.11 -13.35 14.39
N ALA A 62 23.59 -14.35 15.15
CA ALA A 62 24.17 -14.15 16.48
C ALA A 62 25.33 -13.14 16.47
N ARG A 63 26.13 -13.13 15.40
CA ARG A 63 27.23 -12.19 15.23
C ARG A 63 26.76 -10.73 15.21
N VAL A 64 25.57 -10.45 14.67
CA VAL A 64 25.00 -9.09 14.64
C VAL A 64 24.49 -8.70 16.02
N TRP A 65 23.55 -9.47 16.60
CA TRP A 65 22.89 -9.06 17.85
C TRP A 65 23.75 -9.23 19.11
N ARG A 66 24.84 -10.00 19.07
CA ARG A 66 25.85 -10.00 20.13
C ARG A 66 26.82 -8.82 20.02
N GLY A 67 27.04 -8.30 18.82
CA GLY A 67 27.95 -7.16 18.57
C GLY A 67 27.27 -5.80 18.69
N HIS A 68 25.98 -5.72 18.37
CA HIS A 68 25.20 -4.49 18.37
C HIS A 68 23.89 -4.68 19.13
N ARG A 69 23.38 -3.62 19.77
CA ARG A 69 22.02 -3.64 20.31
C ARG A 69 21.05 -3.78 19.14
N THR A 70 20.36 -4.92 19.09
CA THR A 70 19.38 -5.22 18.03
C THR A 70 17.98 -5.33 18.61
N VAL A 71 17.04 -4.56 18.06
CA VAL A 71 15.64 -4.53 18.48
C VAL A 71 14.73 -5.00 17.34
N ILE A 72 13.87 -5.98 17.63
CA ILE A 72 12.89 -6.54 16.70
C ILE A 72 11.52 -5.96 17.05
N VAL A 73 10.80 -5.50 16.02
CA VAL A 73 9.41 -5.04 16.17
C VAL A 73 8.48 -6.23 15.88
N HIS A 74 7.80 -6.70 16.92
CA HIS A 74 6.87 -7.81 16.85
C HIS A 74 5.42 -7.31 16.79
N PRO A 75 4.59 -7.72 15.82
CA PRO A 75 3.20 -7.29 15.68
C PRO A 75 2.27 -8.04 16.64
N GLY A 76 2.62 -8.04 17.93
CA GLY A 76 1.85 -8.65 19.01
C GLY A 76 2.11 -7.94 20.36
N PRO A 77 1.18 -8.06 21.32
CA PRO A 77 1.34 -7.52 22.66
C PRO A 77 2.45 -8.24 23.44
N PRO A 78 2.88 -7.71 24.59
CA PRO A 78 3.89 -8.34 25.44
C PRO A 78 3.61 -9.83 25.68
N GLY A 79 4.59 -10.68 25.37
CA GLY A 79 4.53 -12.14 25.52
C GLY A 79 3.94 -12.89 24.32
N ASP A 80 3.36 -12.22 23.33
CA ASP A 80 2.94 -12.87 22.10
C ASP A 80 4.18 -13.25 21.28
N ARG A 81 4.21 -14.49 20.80
CA ARG A 81 5.35 -15.02 20.05
C ARG A 81 4.89 -15.88 18.88
N GLY A 82 5.67 -15.84 17.80
CA GLY A 82 5.48 -16.70 16.64
C GLY A 82 5.06 -15.97 15.36
N PRO A 83 5.10 -16.65 14.21
CA PRO A 83 5.08 -15.99 12.90
C PRO A 83 3.69 -15.67 12.35
N SER A 84 2.62 -15.87 13.13
CA SER A 84 1.22 -15.74 12.69
C SER A 84 0.37 -14.93 13.68
N SER A 85 1.00 -13.99 14.39
CA SER A 85 0.36 -13.17 15.43
C SER A 85 -0.91 -12.48 14.98
N LEU A 86 -0.87 -11.72 13.88
CA LEU A 86 -2.06 -11.03 13.35
C LEU A 86 -3.11 -12.00 12.79
N ASP A 87 -2.68 -13.11 12.18
CA ASP A 87 -3.61 -14.15 11.71
C ASP A 87 -4.43 -14.68 12.89
N TRP A 88 -3.76 -15.02 14.00
CA TRP A 88 -4.44 -15.51 15.20
C TRP A 88 -5.26 -14.44 15.89
N ALA A 89 -4.78 -13.19 15.98
CA ALA A 89 -5.52 -12.11 16.61
C ALA A 89 -6.90 -11.89 15.95
N ILE A 90 -6.95 -11.93 14.62
CA ILE A 90 -8.19 -11.80 13.86
C ILE A 90 -9.05 -13.06 13.98
N ALA A 91 -8.45 -14.26 13.88
CA ALA A 91 -9.17 -15.52 13.95
C ALA A 91 -9.84 -15.75 15.32
N ASP A 92 -9.12 -15.44 16.40
CA ASP A 92 -9.58 -15.58 17.79
C ASP A 92 -10.48 -14.42 18.24
N ALA A 93 -10.66 -13.39 17.38
CA ALA A 93 -11.40 -12.16 17.69
C ALA A 93 -10.95 -11.50 18.99
N GLU A 94 -9.63 -11.36 19.15
CA GLU A 94 -9.05 -10.65 20.29
C GLU A 94 -9.62 -9.21 20.33
N PRO A 95 -10.12 -8.72 21.48
CA PRO A 95 -10.74 -7.39 21.57
C PRO A 95 -9.72 -6.25 21.58
N GLU A 96 -8.47 -6.56 21.93
CA GLU A 96 -7.35 -5.64 21.99
C GLU A 96 -6.12 -6.36 21.45
N TRP A 97 -5.24 -5.63 20.78
CA TRP A 97 -3.96 -6.14 20.30
C TRP A 97 -2.84 -5.14 20.55
N GLY A 98 -1.63 -5.43 20.08
CA GLY A 98 -0.51 -4.53 20.29
C GLY A 98 0.70 -4.81 19.44
N VAL A 99 1.74 -4.01 19.66
CA VAL A 99 3.07 -4.13 19.09
C VAL A 99 4.10 -4.08 20.21
N THR A 100 5.12 -4.91 20.14
CA THR A 100 6.19 -4.99 21.14
C THR A 100 7.55 -4.82 20.46
N ALA A 101 8.41 -4.00 21.04
CA ALA A 101 9.81 -3.89 20.66
C ALA A 101 10.63 -4.74 21.63
N LEU A 102 11.28 -5.78 21.11
CA LEU A 102 12.00 -6.76 21.91
C LEU A 102 13.46 -6.84 21.48
N GLN A 103 14.36 -7.00 22.46
CA GLN A 103 15.78 -7.21 22.21
C GLN A 103 15.98 -8.56 21.51
N ALA A 104 16.80 -8.63 20.47
CA ALA A 104 17.16 -9.90 19.85
C ALA A 104 18.00 -10.75 20.82
N VAL A 105 17.59 -12.00 20.99
CA VAL A 105 18.26 -13.06 21.77
C VAL A 105 18.19 -14.37 20.99
N GLU A 106 18.78 -15.44 21.52
CA GLU A 106 18.80 -16.76 20.87
C GLU A 106 17.39 -17.36 20.65
N GLU A 107 16.51 -17.22 21.65
CA GLU A 107 15.12 -17.67 21.58
C GLU A 107 14.26 -16.60 20.88
N MET A 108 13.48 -17.01 19.86
CA MET A 108 12.66 -16.08 19.09
C MET A 108 11.59 -15.41 19.95
N ASP A 109 11.45 -14.10 19.77
CA ASP A 109 10.45 -13.24 20.41
C ASP A 109 10.46 -13.33 21.96
N ALA A 110 11.55 -13.80 22.56
CA ALA A 110 11.64 -14.05 24.01
C ALA A 110 12.55 -13.04 24.74
N GLY A 111 13.13 -12.09 24.00
CA GLY A 111 14.08 -11.14 24.57
C GLY A 111 13.42 -10.07 25.44
N PRO A 112 14.23 -9.36 26.25
CA PRO A 112 13.77 -8.22 27.04
C PRO A 112 13.02 -7.17 26.22
N ILE A 113 11.93 -6.65 26.79
CA ILE A 113 11.03 -5.68 26.19
C ILE A 113 11.59 -4.27 26.35
N TRP A 114 11.72 -3.56 25.24
CA TRP A 114 12.08 -2.14 25.20
C TRP A 114 10.87 -1.23 25.41
N GLY A 115 9.71 -1.64 24.92
CA GLY A 115 8.43 -0.96 25.08
C GLY A 115 7.34 -1.68 24.28
N TYR A 116 6.10 -1.25 24.47
CA TYR A 116 4.95 -1.75 23.72
C TYR A 116 3.89 -0.67 23.53
N ARG A 117 2.94 -0.95 22.62
CA ARG A 117 1.73 -0.15 22.39
C ARG A 117 0.56 -1.11 22.26
N MET A 118 -0.52 -0.82 22.98
CA MET A 118 -1.79 -1.54 22.89
C MET A 118 -2.78 -0.69 22.10
N PHE A 119 -3.69 -1.33 21.37
CA PHE A 119 -4.77 -0.67 20.66
C PHE A 119 -6.01 -1.58 20.58
N PRO A 120 -7.22 -0.99 20.58
CA PRO A 120 -8.44 -1.76 20.41
C PRO A 120 -8.50 -2.37 19.01
N MET A 121 -8.97 -3.61 18.93
CA MET A 121 -9.26 -4.24 17.64
C MET A 121 -10.59 -3.71 17.09
N PRO A 122 -10.73 -3.51 15.77
CA PRO A 122 -12.00 -3.07 15.18
C PRO A 122 -13.14 -4.05 15.48
N ALA A 123 -14.36 -3.52 15.66
CA ALA A 123 -15.54 -4.33 15.99
C ALA A 123 -15.86 -5.38 14.90
N GLU A 124 -15.76 -4.98 13.63
CA GLU A 124 -15.78 -5.90 12.50
C GLU A 124 -14.37 -6.45 12.25
N PRO A 125 -14.20 -7.76 11.96
CA PRO A 125 -12.87 -8.32 11.74
C PRO A 125 -12.19 -7.59 10.57
N PRO A 126 -11.01 -6.96 10.77
CA PRO A 126 -10.34 -6.23 9.69
C PRO A 126 -9.65 -7.20 8.72
N ARG A 127 -9.44 -6.78 7.47
CA ARG A 127 -8.46 -7.45 6.60
C ARG A 127 -7.09 -7.38 7.28
N LYS A 128 -6.33 -8.48 7.30
CA LYS A 128 -5.00 -8.49 7.94
C LYS A 128 -4.06 -7.42 7.37
N SER A 129 -4.11 -7.18 6.05
CA SER A 129 -3.34 -6.09 5.42
C SER A 129 -3.72 -4.70 5.95
N ALA A 130 -5.01 -4.46 6.17
CA ALA A 130 -5.53 -3.21 6.72
C ALA A 130 -5.05 -3.00 8.17
N LEU A 131 -5.15 -4.06 8.98
CA LEU A 131 -4.66 -4.04 10.36
C LEU A 131 -3.14 -3.77 10.42
N TYR A 132 -2.37 -4.44 9.56
CA TYR A 132 -0.92 -4.28 9.47
C TYR A 132 -0.52 -2.87 9.03
N ASN A 133 -1.13 -2.33 7.98
CA ASN A 133 -0.77 -1.03 7.41
C ASN A 133 -1.38 0.17 8.17
N GLY A 134 -2.39 -0.08 9.00
CA GLY A 134 -3.04 0.92 9.86
C GLY A 134 -2.55 0.82 11.30
N PRO A 135 -3.38 0.37 12.27
CA PRO A 135 -3.06 0.43 13.70
C PRO A 135 -1.71 -0.18 14.09
N VAL A 136 -1.33 -1.33 13.50
CA VAL A 136 -0.05 -1.98 13.79
C VAL A 136 1.12 -1.11 13.34
N ALA A 137 1.08 -0.57 12.12
CA ALA A 137 2.15 0.28 11.62
C ALA A 137 2.21 1.63 12.35
N ASP A 138 1.07 2.20 12.72
CA ASP A 138 0.99 3.43 13.53
C ASP A 138 1.69 3.22 14.88
N ALA A 139 1.29 2.18 15.62
CA ALA A 139 1.89 1.80 16.90
C ALA A 139 3.38 1.44 16.78
N ALA A 140 3.76 0.71 15.74
CA ALA A 140 5.14 0.29 15.51
C ALA A 140 6.07 1.48 15.25
N VAL A 141 5.64 2.49 14.48
CA VAL A 141 6.46 3.65 14.16
C VAL A 141 6.70 4.53 15.39
N GLU A 142 5.67 4.75 16.20
CA GLU A 142 5.83 5.43 17.50
C GLU A 142 6.86 4.70 18.37
N LEU A 143 6.75 3.38 18.43
CA LEU A 143 7.63 2.54 19.24
C LEU A 143 9.08 2.52 18.70
N VAL A 144 9.27 2.56 17.38
CA VAL A 144 10.61 2.65 16.76
C VAL A 144 11.31 3.96 17.15
N VAL A 145 10.59 5.09 17.16
CA VAL A 145 11.16 6.38 17.59
C VAL A 145 11.50 6.35 19.08
N GLU A 146 10.62 5.78 19.91
CA GLU A 146 10.89 5.59 21.34
C GLU A 146 12.12 4.71 21.60
N VAL A 147 12.26 3.60 20.87
CA VAL A 147 13.42 2.70 20.94
C VAL A 147 14.71 3.44 20.62
N ALA A 148 14.71 4.27 19.57
CA ALA A 148 15.88 5.07 19.24
C ALA A 148 16.21 6.08 20.36
N ALA A 149 15.22 6.79 20.91
CA ALA A 149 15.46 7.69 22.04
C ALA A 149 16.04 6.95 23.26
N LYS A 150 15.46 5.79 23.62
CA LYS A 150 15.95 4.92 24.71
C LYS A 150 17.35 4.39 24.46
N ALA A 151 17.70 4.09 23.22
CA ALA A 151 19.05 3.63 22.88
C ALA A 151 20.10 4.73 23.08
N GLY A 152 19.73 6.00 22.93
CA GLY A 152 20.59 7.14 23.23
C GLY A 152 20.86 7.34 24.74
N ASP A 153 20.00 6.80 25.61
CA ASP A 153 20.17 6.85 27.05
C ASP A 153 20.98 5.66 27.57
N ALA A 154 22.20 5.93 28.05
CA ALA A 154 23.09 4.90 28.59
C ALA A 154 22.56 4.22 29.87
N SER A 155 21.62 4.85 30.58
CA SER A 155 21.00 4.31 31.80
C SER A 155 19.86 3.34 31.50
N PHE A 156 19.26 3.42 30.31
CA PHE A 156 18.12 2.61 29.94
C PHE A 156 18.47 1.11 29.93
N ARG A 157 17.59 0.29 30.50
CA ARG A 157 17.67 -1.17 30.46
C ARG A 157 16.30 -1.75 30.06
N PRO A 158 16.23 -2.66 29.07
CA PRO A 158 14.98 -3.29 28.71
C PRO A 158 14.53 -4.26 29.82
N VAL A 159 13.22 -4.46 29.93
CA VAL A 159 12.59 -5.24 31.00
C VAL A 159 12.51 -6.72 30.57
N PRO A 160 13.04 -7.68 31.35
CA PRO A 160 12.88 -9.10 31.03
C PRO A 160 11.40 -9.50 30.89
N LEU A 161 11.11 -10.36 29.92
CA LEU A 161 9.76 -10.90 29.74
C LEU A 161 9.39 -11.79 30.94
N ASP A 162 8.33 -11.43 31.66
CA ASP A 162 7.78 -12.21 32.79
C ASP A 162 6.30 -12.52 32.57
N TYR A 163 5.99 -13.78 32.24
CA TYR A 163 4.62 -14.26 32.05
C TYR A 163 3.74 -14.23 33.31
N ARG A 164 4.30 -13.95 34.48
CA ARG A 164 3.54 -13.74 35.72
C ARG A 164 3.05 -12.30 35.86
N SER A 165 3.58 -11.37 35.07
CA SER A 165 3.13 -9.98 35.06
C SER A 165 1.73 -9.86 34.47
N PRO A 166 0.80 -9.11 35.10
CA PRO A 166 -0.53 -8.88 34.54
C PRO A 166 -0.51 -8.06 33.24
N GLU A 167 0.60 -7.39 32.93
CA GLU A 167 0.79 -6.66 31.67
C GLU A 167 1.11 -7.59 30.49
N VAL A 168 1.59 -8.82 30.76
CA VAL A 168 1.94 -9.80 29.73
C VAL A 168 0.71 -10.65 29.39
N ARG A 169 -0.01 -10.23 28.34
CA ARG A 169 -1.24 -10.90 27.89
C ARG A 169 -1.03 -11.88 26.74
N GLY A 170 0.11 -11.78 26.06
CA GLY A 170 0.43 -12.64 24.93
C GLY A 170 0.89 -14.04 25.37
N ARG A 171 1.00 -14.92 24.38
CA ARG A 171 1.46 -16.30 24.56
C ARG A 171 2.25 -16.77 23.33
N LEU A 172 3.02 -17.83 23.49
CA LEU A 172 3.57 -18.54 22.34
C LEU A 172 2.44 -19.15 21.50
N ARG A 173 2.31 -18.73 20.25
CA ARG A 173 1.37 -19.29 19.30
C ARG A 173 2.12 -20.10 18.24
N ARG A 174 1.56 -21.24 17.85
CA ARG A 174 2.11 -22.02 16.73
C ARG A 174 1.94 -21.25 15.43
N ALA A 175 2.82 -21.52 14.45
CA ALA A 175 2.55 -21.10 13.08
C ALA A 175 1.18 -21.64 12.63
N MET A 176 0.36 -20.76 12.07
CA MET A 176 -0.94 -21.15 11.53
C MET A 176 -0.69 -21.92 10.22
N ARG A 177 -1.31 -23.09 10.08
CA ARG A 177 -1.16 -24.05 8.98
C ARG A 177 -2.20 -23.79 7.88
N HIS A 178 -2.08 -24.48 6.75
CA HIS A 178 -3.07 -24.38 5.69
C HIS A 178 -4.47 -24.83 6.15
N ALA A 179 -4.55 -25.89 6.95
CA ALA A 179 -5.82 -26.41 7.48
C ALA A 179 -6.59 -25.40 8.35
N ASP A 180 -5.89 -24.53 9.07
CA ASP A 180 -6.53 -23.51 9.91
C ASP A 180 -7.24 -22.41 9.09
N ARG A 181 -6.90 -22.32 7.80
CA ARG A 181 -7.42 -21.31 6.87
C ARG A 181 -8.41 -21.89 5.87
N GLU A 182 -8.65 -23.19 5.94
CA GLU A 182 -9.62 -23.87 5.10
C GLU A 182 -11.03 -23.67 5.63
N PHE A 183 -11.98 -23.53 4.72
CA PHE A 183 -13.38 -23.39 5.07
C PHE A 183 -14.31 -24.04 4.05
N SER A 184 -15.48 -24.43 4.52
CA SER A 184 -16.61 -24.79 3.70
C SER A 184 -17.53 -23.58 3.53
N TRP A 185 -18.10 -23.41 2.34
CA TRP A 185 -19.13 -22.39 2.14
C TRP A 185 -20.39 -22.67 2.96
N ALA A 186 -20.60 -23.90 3.44
CA ALA A 186 -21.70 -24.23 4.34
C ALA A 186 -21.55 -23.66 5.76
N GLU A 187 -20.40 -23.07 6.09
CA GLU A 187 -20.20 -22.39 7.36
C GLU A 187 -20.94 -21.04 7.42
N PRO A 188 -21.18 -20.49 8.64
CA PRO A 188 -21.74 -19.16 8.81
C PRO A 188 -20.91 -18.07 8.12
N THR A 189 -21.59 -17.06 7.58
CA THR A 189 -20.99 -15.93 6.85
C THR A 189 -19.90 -15.23 7.67
N GLN A 190 -20.15 -15.00 8.97
CA GLN A 190 -19.20 -14.33 9.85
C GLN A 190 -17.88 -15.11 9.97
N ASP A 191 -17.94 -16.44 10.03
CA ASP A 191 -16.77 -17.30 10.23
C ASP A 191 -15.92 -17.33 8.96
N ILE A 192 -16.57 -17.43 7.80
CA ILE A 192 -15.92 -17.32 6.49
C ILE A 192 -15.23 -15.95 6.36
N VAL A 193 -15.95 -14.86 6.63
CA VAL A 193 -15.40 -13.50 6.55
C VAL A 193 -14.19 -13.35 7.47
N ARG A 194 -14.29 -13.78 8.73
CA ARG A 194 -13.19 -13.69 9.70
C ARG A 194 -11.98 -14.50 9.25
N ARG A 195 -12.18 -15.74 8.83
CA ARG A 195 -11.10 -16.65 8.41
C ARG A 195 -10.39 -16.15 7.15
N VAL A 196 -11.14 -15.66 6.17
CA VAL A 196 -10.55 -15.06 4.96
C VAL A 196 -9.81 -13.78 5.31
N ARG A 197 -10.39 -12.89 6.13
CA ARG A 197 -9.76 -11.62 6.53
C ARG A 197 -8.48 -11.81 7.35
N ALA A 198 -8.40 -12.83 8.20
CA ALA A 198 -7.16 -13.25 8.89
C ALA A 198 -6.05 -13.71 7.93
N ALA A 199 -6.43 -14.23 6.76
CA ALA A 199 -5.51 -14.68 5.71
C ALA A 199 -5.34 -13.67 4.56
N ASP A 200 -5.99 -12.50 4.63
CA ASP A 200 -6.00 -11.50 3.56
C ASP A 200 -4.64 -10.82 3.40
N GLY A 201 -4.31 -10.40 2.19
CA GLY A 201 -2.96 -10.06 1.74
C GLY A 201 -2.14 -11.31 1.41
N SER A 202 -1.96 -12.21 2.38
CA SER A 202 -1.26 -13.50 2.26
C SER A 202 -1.55 -14.39 3.49
N PRO A 203 -1.76 -15.71 3.35
CA PRO A 203 -1.68 -16.53 2.12
C PRO A 203 -3.02 -16.70 1.37
N GLY A 204 -4.14 -16.21 1.94
CA GLY A 204 -5.51 -16.38 1.45
C GLY A 204 -6.25 -17.55 2.10
N GLY A 205 -7.56 -17.38 2.32
CA GLY A 205 -8.45 -18.43 2.84
C GLY A 205 -8.61 -19.53 1.81
N ARG A 206 -8.59 -20.80 2.20
CA ARG A 206 -8.63 -21.94 1.26
C ARG A 206 -10.06 -22.45 1.12
N ALA A 207 -10.53 -22.57 -0.12
CA ALA A 207 -11.84 -23.13 -0.44
C ALA A 207 -11.86 -23.71 -1.86
N ARG A 208 -12.99 -24.30 -2.25
CA ARG A 208 -13.30 -24.60 -3.65
C ARG A 208 -14.36 -23.65 -4.16
N LEU A 209 -14.17 -23.07 -5.33
CA LEU A 209 -15.15 -22.21 -6.00
C LEU A 209 -15.38 -22.77 -7.40
N CYS A 210 -16.63 -23.09 -7.76
CA CYS A 210 -16.94 -23.82 -8.99
C CYS A 210 -16.08 -25.09 -9.15
N ASP A 211 -15.93 -25.86 -8.06
CA ASP A 211 -15.07 -27.05 -7.93
C ASP A 211 -13.55 -26.83 -8.10
N VAL A 212 -13.11 -25.60 -8.36
CA VAL A 212 -11.70 -25.23 -8.49
C VAL A 212 -11.11 -24.88 -7.13
N PRO A 213 -9.99 -25.48 -6.70
CA PRO A 213 -9.27 -25.06 -5.50
C PRO A 213 -8.74 -23.62 -5.64
N VAL A 214 -9.10 -22.76 -4.69
CA VAL A 214 -8.74 -21.34 -4.70
C VAL A 214 -8.25 -20.86 -3.34
N ARG A 215 -7.44 -19.80 -3.37
CA ARG A 215 -7.20 -18.90 -2.25
C ARG A 215 -8.08 -17.68 -2.41
N VAL A 216 -8.93 -17.42 -1.42
CA VAL A 216 -9.91 -16.33 -1.37
C VAL A 216 -9.33 -15.14 -0.60
N PHE A 217 -9.61 -13.94 -1.10
CA PHE A 217 -9.19 -12.64 -0.54
C PHE A 217 -10.33 -11.63 -0.71
N ASP A 218 -10.24 -10.50 -0.02
CA ASP A 218 -11.04 -9.31 -0.30
C ASP A 218 -12.55 -9.58 -0.21
N VAL A 219 -12.99 -9.99 0.98
CA VAL A 219 -14.39 -10.40 1.22
C VAL A 219 -15.22 -9.36 1.94
N TYR A 220 -16.45 -9.22 1.46
CA TYR A 220 -17.49 -8.34 2.01
C TYR A 220 -18.77 -9.14 2.22
N ARG A 221 -19.52 -8.81 3.26
CA ARG A 221 -20.84 -9.41 3.47
C ARG A 221 -21.73 -9.07 2.29
N GLY A 222 -22.40 -10.07 1.75
CA GLY A 222 -23.45 -9.89 0.77
C GLY A 222 -24.82 -9.73 1.44
N PRO A 223 -25.88 -9.50 0.64
CA PRO A 223 -27.24 -9.52 1.15
C PRO A 223 -27.64 -10.91 1.64
N ASP A 224 -28.64 -10.98 2.52
CA ASP A 224 -29.25 -12.24 2.94
C ASP A 224 -29.98 -12.86 1.75
N LEU A 225 -29.37 -13.88 1.14
CA LEU A 225 -29.92 -14.58 -0.01
C LEU A 225 -30.17 -16.04 0.38
N ALA A 226 -31.39 -16.51 0.15
CA ALA A 226 -31.65 -17.94 0.11
C ALA A 226 -30.91 -18.54 -1.10
N GLY A 227 -30.02 -19.50 -0.85
CA GLY A 227 -29.20 -20.09 -1.89
C GLY A 227 -28.47 -21.34 -1.41
N VAL A 228 -27.89 -22.08 -2.35
CA VAL A 228 -27.07 -23.24 -2.03
C VAL A 228 -25.67 -22.75 -1.62
N PRO A 229 -25.15 -23.15 -0.43
CA PRO A 229 -23.80 -22.78 -0.02
C PRO A 229 -22.75 -23.15 -1.09
N GLY A 230 -21.90 -22.20 -1.45
CA GLY A 230 -20.86 -22.33 -2.46
C GLY A 230 -21.31 -22.03 -3.90
N GLN A 231 -22.61 -21.83 -4.12
CA GLN A 231 -23.12 -21.40 -5.43
C GLN A 231 -22.75 -19.94 -5.69
N VAL A 232 -22.20 -19.67 -6.88
CA VAL A 232 -22.02 -18.31 -7.38
C VAL A 232 -23.34 -17.82 -7.98
N VAL A 233 -23.93 -16.79 -7.37
CA VAL A 233 -25.30 -16.33 -7.70
C VAL A 233 -25.33 -14.98 -8.42
N ALA A 234 -24.26 -14.18 -8.31
CA ALA A 234 -24.13 -12.91 -9.00
C ALA A 234 -22.66 -12.54 -9.24
N ARG A 235 -22.43 -11.57 -10.12
CA ARG A 235 -21.16 -10.87 -10.30
C ARG A 235 -21.35 -9.36 -10.27
N ARG A 236 -20.31 -8.61 -9.91
CA ARG A 236 -20.32 -7.15 -9.96
C ARG A 236 -18.91 -6.62 -9.96
N GLU A 237 -18.55 -5.78 -10.94
CA GLU A 237 -17.29 -5.03 -10.95
C GLU A 237 -16.00 -5.89 -10.84
N GLY A 238 -16.08 -7.19 -11.20
CA GLY A 238 -14.96 -8.13 -11.07
C GLY A 238 -15.04 -9.05 -9.83
N ALA A 239 -15.93 -8.75 -8.89
CA ALA A 239 -16.26 -9.61 -7.75
C ALA A 239 -17.36 -10.62 -8.11
N VAL A 240 -17.45 -11.69 -7.32
CA VAL A 240 -18.52 -12.70 -7.40
C VAL A 240 -19.23 -12.84 -6.05
N LEU A 241 -20.55 -13.03 -6.07
CA LEU A 241 -21.37 -13.25 -4.89
C LEU A 241 -21.58 -14.75 -4.70
N VAL A 242 -21.16 -15.26 -3.54
CA VAL A 242 -21.21 -16.69 -3.22
C VAL A 242 -22.15 -16.93 -2.04
N GLY A 243 -23.08 -17.88 -2.18
CA GLY A 243 -23.95 -18.30 -1.08
C GLY A 243 -23.16 -18.95 0.05
N THR A 244 -23.55 -18.69 1.29
CA THR A 244 -22.95 -19.28 2.50
C THR A 244 -23.99 -20.08 3.30
N GLY A 245 -23.64 -20.62 4.46
CA GLY A 245 -24.56 -21.39 5.30
C GLY A 245 -25.79 -20.62 5.80
N ASP A 246 -25.67 -19.29 5.94
CA ASP A 246 -26.71 -18.42 6.50
C ASP A 246 -26.93 -17.12 5.70
N GLY A 247 -26.27 -16.92 4.56
CA GLY A 247 -26.36 -15.69 3.78
C GLY A 247 -25.51 -15.72 2.51
N SER A 248 -24.73 -14.66 2.27
CA SER A 248 -23.80 -14.60 1.14
C SER A 248 -22.58 -13.72 1.40
N VAL A 249 -21.54 -13.91 0.58
CA VAL A 249 -20.27 -13.16 0.63
C VAL A 249 -19.88 -12.72 -0.78
N TRP A 250 -19.59 -11.43 -0.95
CA TRP A 250 -18.86 -10.93 -2.09
C TRP A 250 -17.38 -11.29 -1.96
N VAL A 251 -16.85 -11.96 -2.97
CA VAL A 251 -15.43 -12.28 -3.11
C VAL A 251 -14.85 -11.38 -4.18
N GLY A 252 -14.05 -10.40 -3.78
CA GLY A 252 -13.38 -9.47 -4.69
C GLY A 252 -12.25 -10.14 -5.47
N HIS A 253 -11.43 -10.96 -4.79
CA HIS A 253 -10.19 -11.49 -5.37
C HIS A 253 -9.97 -12.97 -5.03
N VAL A 254 -9.44 -13.71 -6.00
CA VAL A 254 -8.97 -15.09 -5.78
C VAL A 254 -7.62 -15.33 -6.44
N ARG A 255 -6.93 -16.37 -5.98
CA ARG A 255 -5.81 -17.00 -6.69
C ARG A 255 -6.10 -18.49 -6.81
N VAL A 256 -6.22 -18.99 -8.03
CA VAL A 256 -6.37 -20.43 -8.30
C VAL A 256 -5.14 -21.18 -7.78
N GLU A 257 -5.31 -22.32 -7.10
CA GLU A 257 -4.19 -23.13 -6.63
C GLU A 257 -3.55 -23.91 -7.80
N ARG A 258 -2.74 -23.22 -8.60
CA ARG A 258 -1.86 -23.79 -9.61
C ARG A 258 -0.54 -23.03 -9.65
N GLU A 259 0.50 -23.67 -10.18
CA GLU A 259 1.80 -23.03 -10.36
C GLU A 259 1.68 -21.78 -11.26
N GLY A 260 2.41 -20.72 -10.91
CA GLY A 260 2.39 -19.45 -11.64
C GLY A 260 1.11 -18.63 -11.51
N ALA A 261 0.06 -19.12 -10.82
CA ALA A 261 -1.16 -18.33 -10.63
C ALA A 261 -0.94 -17.13 -9.72
N VAL A 262 -1.52 -16.00 -10.13
CA VAL A 262 -1.45 -14.72 -9.43
C VAL A 262 -2.81 -14.38 -8.85
N LYS A 263 -2.84 -13.43 -7.92
CA LYS A 263 -4.10 -12.95 -7.34
C LYS A 263 -4.78 -12.00 -8.34
N LEU A 264 -6.04 -12.27 -8.67
CA LEU A 264 -6.83 -11.54 -9.67
C LEU A 264 -8.24 -11.24 -9.15
N PRO A 265 -8.97 -10.28 -9.74
CA PRO A 265 -10.40 -10.14 -9.54
C PRO A 265 -11.10 -11.48 -9.76
N ALA A 266 -12.03 -11.84 -8.88
CA ALA A 266 -12.61 -13.18 -8.83
C ALA A 266 -13.28 -13.59 -10.15
N ALA A 267 -14.06 -12.70 -10.77
CA ALA A 267 -14.70 -12.97 -12.05
C ALA A 267 -13.69 -13.20 -13.18
N LEU A 268 -12.58 -12.46 -13.20
CA LEU A 268 -11.51 -12.63 -14.18
C LEU A 268 -10.77 -13.97 -13.97
N ALA A 269 -10.48 -14.32 -12.72
CA ALA A 269 -9.79 -15.56 -12.38
C ALA A 269 -10.61 -16.82 -12.71
N MET A 270 -11.92 -16.74 -12.50
CA MET A 270 -12.85 -17.85 -12.74
C MET A 270 -13.28 -17.93 -14.22
N GLY A 271 -13.21 -16.84 -14.98
CA GLY A 271 -13.42 -16.81 -16.42
C GLY A 271 -14.77 -17.38 -16.84
N ASP A 272 -14.75 -18.32 -17.80
CA ASP A 272 -15.95 -18.93 -18.38
C ASP A 272 -16.86 -19.62 -17.35
N LEU A 273 -16.31 -20.07 -16.21
CA LEU A 273 -17.07 -20.70 -15.13
C LEU A 273 -18.13 -19.77 -14.51
N VAL A 274 -17.94 -18.45 -14.61
CA VAL A 274 -18.86 -17.44 -14.07
C VAL A 274 -19.33 -16.44 -15.11
N ALA A 275 -19.02 -16.64 -16.39
CA ALA A 275 -19.40 -15.71 -17.47
C ALA A 275 -20.92 -15.59 -17.63
N GLY A 276 -21.66 -16.68 -17.42
CA GLY A 276 -23.13 -16.73 -17.47
C GLY A 276 -23.84 -16.26 -16.19
N VAL A 277 -23.09 -15.92 -15.13
CA VAL A 277 -23.68 -15.46 -13.87
C VAL A 277 -24.19 -14.02 -14.03
N PRO A 278 -25.43 -13.71 -13.57
CA PRO A 278 -26.03 -12.40 -13.75
C PRO A 278 -25.31 -11.31 -12.94
N GLU A 279 -25.40 -10.07 -13.41
CA GLU A 279 -24.97 -8.92 -12.60
C GLU A 279 -26.01 -8.52 -11.57
N ARG A 280 -25.58 -8.14 -10.36
CA ARG A 280 -26.44 -7.57 -9.31
C ARG A 280 -25.79 -6.39 -8.60
N SER A 281 -26.60 -5.49 -8.08
CA SER A 281 -26.18 -4.43 -7.16
C SER A 281 -25.86 -4.99 -5.77
N GLY A 282 -25.32 -4.15 -4.88
CA GLY A 282 -24.98 -4.52 -3.49
C GLY A 282 -23.49 -4.71 -3.23
N TYR A 283 -22.64 -4.42 -4.23
CA TYR A 283 -21.21 -4.26 -4.10
C TYR A 283 -20.77 -3.14 -5.05
N SER A 284 -19.88 -2.27 -4.59
CA SER A 284 -19.20 -1.33 -5.48
C SER A 284 -17.85 -0.96 -4.92
N GLU A 285 -16.86 -0.89 -5.80
CA GLU A 285 -15.53 -0.37 -5.48
C GLU A 285 -15.51 1.16 -5.52
N ILE A 286 -16.52 1.80 -6.12
CA ILE A 286 -16.55 3.25 -6.38
C ILE A 286 -17.91 3.82 -5.95
N THR A 287 -17.90 4.81 -5.06
CA THR A 287 -19.12 5.52 -4.65
C THR A 287 -19.05 6.99 -5.03
N TYR A 288 -20.22 7.60 -5.18
CA TYR A 288 -20.38 9.04 -5.19
C TYR A 288 -21.34 9.42 -4.08
N ASP A 289 -20.87 10.25 -3.16
CA ASP A 289 -21.64 10.78 -2.05
C ASP A 289 -21.71 12.31 -2.19
N ARG A 290 -22.83 12.92 -1.81
CA ARG A 290 -23.00 14.38 -1.82
C ARG A 290 -23.40 14.87 -0.44
N SER A 291 -22.71 15.90 0.04
CA SER A 291 -23.06 16.65 1.24
C SER A 291 -22.94 18.14 0.92
N ASP A 292 -24.03 18.89 1.09
CA ASP A 292 -24.09 20.32 0.78
C ASP A 292 -23.56 20.67 -0.63
N GLY A 293 -22.53 21.52 -0.68
CA GLY A 293 -21.81 21.92 -1.89
C GLY A 293 -20.63 21.03 -2.26
N VAL A 294 -20.47 19.85 -1.64
CA VAL A 294 -19.34 18.94 -1.85
C VAL A 294 -19.81 17.61 -2.42
N GLY A 295 -19.23 17.20 -3.54
CA GLY A 295 -19.33 15.85 -4.08
C GLY A 295 -18.08 15.05 -3.73
N VAL A 296 -18.22 13.79 -3.35
CA VAL A 296 -17.11 12.91 -2.96
C VAL A 296 -17.14 11.66 -3.84
N VAL A 297 -16.19 11.55 -4.76
CA VAL A 297 -15.93 10.30 -5.49
C VAL A 297 -14.94 9.48 -4.69
N SER A 298 -15.39 8.35 -4.16
CA SER A 298 -14.56 7.43 -3.38
C SER A 298 -14.25 6.18 -4.18
N PHE A 299 -13.04 5.65 -4.06
CA PHE A 299 -12.68 4.36 -4.66
C PHE A 299 -11.79 3.54 -3.71
N ASP A 300 -12.07 2.24 -3.55
CA ASP A 300 -11.27 1.30 -2.75
C ASP A 300 -10.85 0.10 -3.59
N PHE A 301 -9.90 0.33 -4.51
CA PHE A 301 -9.33 -0.76 -5.29
C PHE A 301 -8.36 -1.57 -4.42
N TYR A 302 -8.51 -2.89 -4.45
CA TYR A 302 -7.71 -3.79 -3.63
C TYR A 302 -6.20 -3.63 -3.87
N ASN A 303 -5.43 -3.41 -2.78
CA ASN A 303 -4.00 -3.02 -2.80
C ASN A 303 -3.67 -1.74 -3.57
N GLY A 304 -4.67 -0.92 -3.92
CA GLY A 304 -4.51 0.29 -4.73
C GLY A 304 -4.12 0.02 -6.19
N ALA A 305 -4.17 -1.23 -6.66
CA ALA A 305 -3.84 -1.57 -8.04
C ALA A 305 -5.02 -1.28 -8.95
N MET A 306 -4.81 -0.52 -10.03
CA MET A 306 -5.88 -0.02 -10.88
C MET A 306 -5.88 -0.72 -12.23
N SER A 307 -6.76 -1.70 -12.43
CA SER A 307 -6.90 -2.37 -13.73
C SER A 307 -7.50 -1.44 -14.78
N THR A 308 -7.38 -1.81 -16.07
CA THR A 308 -7.96 -1.05 -17.18
C THR A 308 -9.45 -0.74 -16.95
N ASP A 309 -10.24 -1.74 -16.52
CA ASP A 309 -11.67 -1.55 -16.32
C ASP A 309 -12.00 -0.74 -15.05
N GLN A 310 -11.25 -0.93 -13.95
CA GLN A 310 -11.37 -0.06 -12.77
C GLN A 310 -11.08 1.40 -13.11
N CYS A 311 -10.05 1.67 -13.91
CA CYS A 311 -9.74 3.03 -14.37
C CYS A 311 -10.86 3.63 -15.22
N ARG A 312 -11.45 2.84 -16.15
CA ARG A 312 -12.59 3.29 -16.95
C ARG A 312 -13.80 3.62 -16.08
N ARG A 313 -14.10 2.79 -15.07
CA ARG A 313 -15.17 3.04 -14.10
C ARG A 313 -14.89 4.31 -13.28
N LEU A 314 -13.65 4.49 -12.80
CA LEU A 314 -13.28 5.69 -12.03
C LEU A 314 -13.36 6.96 -12.87
N ALA A 315 -12.87 6.94 -14.12
CA ALA A 315 -13.02 8.08 -15.02
C ALA A 315 -14.49 8.42 -15.27
N ALA A 316 -15.36 7.40 -15.42
CA ALA A 316 -16.80 7.62 -15.54
C ALA A 316 -17.42 8.23 -14.26
N ALA A 317 -17.01 7.77 -13.08
CA ALA A 317 -17.46 8.32 -11.80
C ALA A 317 -16.98 9.77 -11.58
N LEU A 318 -15.75 10.09 -11.98
CA LEU A 318 -15.22 11.45 -11.93
C LEU A 318 -15.98 12.38 -12.89
N ARG A 319 -16.27 11.93 -14.12
CA ARG A 319 -17.15 12.69 -15.03
C ARG A 319 -18.54 12.92 -14.43
N TYR A 320 -19.11 11.88 -13.83
CA TYR A 320 -20.40 12.00 -13.16
C TYR A 320 -20.34 13.03 -12.02
N GLY A 321 -19.33 12.96 -11.15
CA GLY A 321 -19.14 13.89 -10.04
C GLY A 321 -18.91 15.34 -10.51
N ALA A 322 -18.09 15.53 -11.55
CA ALA A 322 -17.80 16.84 -12.15
C ALA A 322 -19.02 17.50 -12.82
N ALA A 323 -20.01 16.70 -13.22
CA ALA A 323 -21.27 17.15 -13.81
C ALA A 323 -22.35 17.47 -12.75
N GLN A 324 -22.11 17.15 -11.47
CA GLN A 324 -23.05 17.50 -10.41
C GLN A 324 -22.99 18.99 -10.07
N ASP A 325 -24.08 19.51 -9.52
CA ASP A 325 -24.16 20.88 -9.02
C ASP A 325 -23.52 21.00 -7.63
N THR A 326 -22.21 20.79 -7.57
CA THR A 326 -21.36 20.94 -6.38
C THR A 326 -20.26 21.96 -6.63
N ARG A 327 -19.75 22.61 -5.59
CA ARG A 327 -18.62 23.56 -5.66
C ARG A 327 -17.28 22.84 -5.50
N VAL A 328 -17.21 21.79 -4.69
CA VAL A 328 -15.96 21.05 -4.48
C VAL A 328 -16.16 19.58 -4.83
N LEU A 329 -15.23 19.01 -5.59
CA LEU A 329 -15.14 17.59 -5.86
C LEU A 329 -13.97 16.99 -5.06
N VAL A 330 -14.27 16.09 -4.13
CA VAL A 330 -13.27 15.33 -3.39
C VAL A 330 -13.01 14.00 -4.09
N VAL A 331 -11.75 13.71 -4.38
CA VAL A 331 -11.29 12.41 -4.88
C VAL A 331 -10.65 11.65 -3.73
N ARG A 332 -11.33 10.62 -3.23
CA ARG A 332 -10.95 9.88 -2.01
C ARG A 332 -10.56 8.45 -2.33
N GLY A 333 -9.31 8.10 -1.98
CA GLY A 333 -8.84 6.73 -2.11
C GLY A 333 -9.14 5.85 -0.90
N GLY A 334 -8.89 4.55 -1.10
CA GLY A 334 -9.13 3.45 -0.18
C GLY A 334 -8.06 3.27 0.90
N GLU A 335 -7.90 2.02 1.37
CA GLU A 335 -6.82 1.65 2.33
C GLU A 335 -5.43 2.01 1.80
N VAL A 336 -5.29 1.93 0.49
CA VAL A 336 -4.21 2.47 -0.30
C VAL A 336 -4.86 3.47 -1.23
N PHE A 337 -4.27 4.67 -1.38
CA PHE A 337 -4.83 5.65 -2.30
C PHE A 337 -4.72 5.12 -3.74
N SER A 338 -3.51 4.85 -4.22
CA SER A 338 -3.29 4.15 -5.49
C SER A 338 -1.81 3.78 -5.65
N ASN A 339 -1.54 2.62 -6.24
CA ASN A 339 -0.22 2.16 -6.66
C ASN A 339 -0.04 2.18 -8.19
N GLY A 340 -0.99 2.75 -8.93
CA GLY A 340 -0.97 2.80 -10.40
C GLY A 340 -1.43 1.50 -11.06
N VAL A 341 -0.74 1.11 -12.14
CA VAL A 341 -1.12 -0.01 -13.02
C VAL A 341 -1.30 -1.34 -12.28
N HIS A 342 -2.23 -2.17 -12.73
CA HIS A 342 -2.54 -3.45 -12.09
C HIS A 342 -1.62 -4.57 -12.59
N LEU A 343 -0.40 -4.63 -12.04
CA LEU A 343 0.65 -5.56 -12.46
C LEU A 343 0.21 -7.03 -12.52
N ASN A 344 -0.66 -7.49 -11.61
CA ASN A 344 -1.17 -8.86 -11.65
C ASN A 344 -2.10 -9.13 -12.85
N VAL A 345 -2.97 -8.19 -13.21
CA VAL A 345 -3.89 -8.33 -14.37
C VAL A 345 -3.07 -8.28 -15.65
N ILE A 346 -2.08 -7.38 -15.71
CA ILE A 346 -1.11 -7.30 -16.80
C ILE A 346 -0.38 -8.64 -16.96
N GLU A 347 0.20 -9.18 -15.89
CA GLU A 347 0.97 -10.43 -15.95
C GLU A 347 0.09 -11.65 -16.30
N ALA A 348 -1.18 -11.65 -15.90
CA ALA A 348 -2.11 -12.72 -16.22
C ALA A 348 -2.70 -12.65 -17.65
N SER A 349 -2.54 -11.52 -18.35
CA SER A 349 -3.02 -11.34 -19.72
C SER A 349 -2.26 -12.24 -20.69
N ARG A 350 -2.93 -12.68 -21.76
CA ARG A 350 -2.28 -13.37 -22.89
C ARG A 350 -1.31 -12.45 -23.64
N HIS A 351 -1.54 -11.14 -23.57
CA HIS A 351 -0.70 -10.11 -24.17
C HIS A 351 -0.38 -9.04 -23.11
N PRO A 352 0.56 -9.31 -22.19
CA PRO A 352 0.87 -8.40 -21.08
C PRO A 352 1.26 -6.99 -21.52
N GLU A 353 2.00 -6.84 -22.61
CA GLU A 353 2.44 -5.54 -23.13
C GLU A 353 1.24 -4.72 -23.62
N LEU A 354 0.29 -5.37 -24.29
CA LEU A 354 -0.95 -4.75 -24.73
C LEU A 354 -1.85 -4.36 -23.55
N GLU A 355 -1.99 -5.23 -22.55
CA GLU A 355 -2.75 -4.90 -21.34
C GLU A 355 -2.10 -3.76 -20.56
N ALA A 356 -0.77 -3.74 -20.45
CA ALA A 356 -0.02 -2.65 -19.83
C ALA A 356 -0.29 -1.31 -20.56
N TRP A 357 -0.28 -1.34 -21.89
CA TRP A 357 -0.58 -0.18 -22.74
C TRP A 357 -2.02 0.31 -22.59
N MET A 358 -3.00 -0.60 -22.57
CA MET A 358 -4.41 -0.27 -22.32
C MET A 358 -4.59 0.33 -20.92
N ASN A 359 -3.92 -0.26 -19.92
CA ASN A 359 -4.04 0.16 -18.54
C ASN A 359 -3.48 1.56 -18.31
N ILE A 360 -2.29 1.88 -18.83
CA ILE A 360 -1.72 3.22 -18.67
C ILE A 360 -2.57 4.28 -19.38
N ASN A 361 -3.11 3.98 -20.56
CA ASN A 361 -4.03 4.89 -21.25
C ASN A 361 -5.32 5.12 -20.44
N ALA A 362 -5.83 4.09 -19.76
CA ALA A 362 -7.00 4.22 -18.89
C ALA A 362 -6.69 5.07 -17.63
N ILE A 363 -5.50 4.94 -17.03
CA ILE A 363 -5.08 5.82 -15.92
C ILE A 363 -4.93 7.26 -16.40
N ASN A 364 -4.39 7.48 -17.61
CA ASN A 364 -4.28 8.83 -18.17
C ASN A 364 -5.64 9.49 -18.39
N ALA A 365 -6.67 8.70 -18.71
CA ALA A 365 -8.04 9.19 -18.75
C ALA A 365 -8.50 9.66 -17.36
N VAL A 366 -8.24 8.89 -16.30
CA VAL A 366 -8.54 9.31 -14.91
C VAL A 366 -7.83 10.62 -14.55
N CYS A 367 -6.52 10.72 -14.84
CA CYS A 367 -5.74 11.92 -14.57
C CYS A 367 -6.28 13.14 -15.34
N ARG A 368 -6.74 12.93 -16.58
CA ARG A 368 -7.39 13.96 -17.39
C ARG A 368 -8.71 14.43 -16.77
N GLU A 369 -9.53 13.54 -16.21
CA GLU A 369 -10.77 13.95 -15.54
C GLU A 369 -10.50 14.83 -14.31
N VAL A 370 -9.48 14.48 -13.51
CA VAL A 370 -9.08 15.28 -12.35
C VAL A 370 -8.61 16.67 -12.78
N LEU A 371 -7.63 16.74 -13.70
CA LEU A 371 -7.06 18.00 -14.17
C LEU A 371 -8.06 18.87 -14.96
N GLY A 372 -8.90 18.21 -15.76
CA GLY A 372 -9.87 18.83 -16.67
C GLY A 372 -11.16 19.31 -16.01
N CYS A 373 -11.41 18.98 -14.74
CA CYS A 373 -12.65 19.29 -14.02
C CYS A 373 -12.82 20.80 -13.73
N VAL A 374 -12.99 21.66 -14.74
CA VAL A 374 -12.99 23.14 -14.58
C VAL A 374 -14.29 23.77 -14.05
N SER A 375 -15.31 22.94 -13.77
CA SER A 375 -16.58 23.35 -13.18
C SER A 375 -16.50 23.58 -11.67
N GLN A 376 -15.59 22.89 -10.98
CA GLN A 376 -15.49 22.83 -9.51
C GLN A 376 -14.03 22.91 -9.06
N LEU A 377 -13.77 23.22 -7.79
CA LEU A 377 -12.44 22.99 -7.22
C LEU A 377 -12.28 21.51 -6.84
N VAL A 378 -11.10 20.93 -7.08
CA VAL A 378 -10.83 19.52 -6.80
C VAL A 378 -9.91 19.36 -5.59
N VAL A 379 -10.28 18.48 -4.66
CA VAL A 379 -9.47 18.12 -3.49
C VAL A 379 -9.15 16.63 -3.54
N THR A 380 -7.88 16.26 -3.56
CA THR A 380 -7.45 14.87 -3.38
C THR A 380 -7.30 14.57 -1.89
N SER A 381 -7.96 13.51 -1.43
CA SER A 381 -7.87 12.95 -0.08
C SER A 381 -7.02 11.68 -0.06
N ILE A 382 -5.76 11.80 0.35
CA ILE A 382 -4.80 10.68 0.41
C ILE A 382 -4.71 10.19 1.86
N GLY A 383 -5.59 9.25 2.24
CA GLY A 383 -5.61 8.64 3.58
C GLY A 383 -4.72 7.39 3.73
N GLY A 384 -4.42 6.74 2.60
CA GLY A 384 -3.56 5.56 2.49
C GLY A 384 -2.34 5.83 1.60
N ASN A 385 -1.34 4.94 1.65
CA ASN A 385 -0.11 5.09 0.86
C ASN A 385 -0.39 5.21 -0.64
N ALA A 386 0.52 5.86 -1.35
CA ALA A 386 0.47 5.97 -2.80
C ALA A 386 1.83 5.73 -3.44
N GLY A 387 1.85 5.12 -4.62
CA GLY A 387 3.06 4.83 -5.37
C GLY A 387 2.90 5.07 -6.87
N ALA A 388 4.01 5.38 -7.53
CA ALA A 388 4.09 5.56 -8.98
C ALA A 388 2.98 6.50 -9.51
N GLY A 389 2.22 6.03 -10.50
CA GLY A 389 1.11 6.77 -11.11
C GLY A 389 0.01 7.17 -10.13
N GLY A 390 -0.15 6.43 -9.02
CA GLY A 390 -1.10 6.79 -7.98
C GLY A 390 -0.76 8.10 -7.28
N VAL A 391 0.54 8.38 -7.06
CA VAL A 391 0.94 9.70 -6.54
C VAL A 391 0.63 10.77 -7.57
N MET A 392 1.06 10.59 -8.82
CA MET A 392 0.92 11.59 -9.88
C MET A 392 -0.54 11.94 -10.18
N MET A 393 -1.42 10.95 -10.20
CA MET A 393 -2.87 11.13 -10.29
C MET A 393 -3.40 12.05 -9.18
N GLY A 394 -2.96 11.84 -7.94
CA GLY A 394 -3.38 12.66 -6.80
C GLY A 394 -2.94 14.12 -6.90
N LEU A 395 -1.77 14.38 -7.48
CA LEU A 395 -1.20 15.74 -7.61
C LEU A 395 -1.97 16.66 -8.56
N GLY A 396 -2.82 16.11 -9.43
CA GLY A 396 -3.59 16.85 -10.41
C GLY A 396 -4.73 17.72 -9.84
N ALA A 397 -5.07 17.55 -8.56
CA ALA A 397 -6.11 18.35 -7.89
C ALA A 397 -5.64 19.77 -7.55
N ASP A 398 -6.57 20.66 -7.20
CA ASP A 398 -6.28 22.02 -6.73
C ASP A 398 -5.70 22.03 -5.30
N ARG A 399 -6.11 21.04 -4.50
CA ARG A 399 -5.62 20.78 -3.14
C ARG A 399 -5.32 19.30 -2.94
N VAL A 400 -4.16 19.00 -2.37
CA VAL A 400 -3.75 17.65 -1.99
C VAL A 400 -3.59 17.59 -0.48
N ILE A 401 -4.44 16.80 0.16
CA ILE A 401 -4.43 16.60 1.61
C ILE A 401 -4.01 15.17 1.89
N VAL A 402 -2.98 15.01 2.72
CA VAL A 402 -2.37 13.73 3.05
C VAL A 402 -2.54 13.42 4.54
N ARG A 403 -2.80 12.16 4.90
CA ARG A 403 -2.73 11.73 6.30
C ARG A 403 -1.27 11.68 6.75
N ASP A 404 -0.97 12.10 7.98
CA ASP A 404 0.40 12.20 8.52
C ASP A 404 1.24 10.91 8.43
N SER A 405 0.58 9.75 8.50
CA SER A 405 1.20 8.43 8.42
C SER A 405 1.49 7.95 6.99
N VAL A 406 1.03 8.69 5.96
CA VAL A 406 1.12 8.26 4.56
C VAL A 406 2.56 8.32 4.08
N VAL A 407 2.91 7.29 3.30
CA VAL A 407 4.13 7.26 2.50
C VAL A 407 3.77 7.39 1.03
N LEU A 408 4.48 8.30 0.35
CA LEU A 408 4.40 8.52 -1.09
C LEU A 408 5.68 8.00 -1.76
N ASN A 409 5.55 7.24 -2.83
CA ASN A 409 6.67 6.81 -3.68
C ASN A 409 6.50 7.41 -5.10
N PRO A 410 6.89 8.68 -5.31
CA PRO A 410 6.64 9.41 -6.57
C PRO A 410 7.64 9.06 -7.67
N HIS A 411 7.82 7.77 -7.97
CA HIS A 411 8.77 7.31 -8.97
C HIS A 411 8.33 6.01 -9.65
N TYR A 412 8.92 5.74 -10.81
CA TYR A 412 8.66 4.56 -11.64
C TYR A 412 9.92 3.72 -11.87
N ARG A 413 11.10 4.28 -11.57
CA ARG A 413 12.43 3.73 -11.84
C ARG A 413 12.58 2.27 -11.41
N THR A 414 12.11 1.91 -10.22
CA THR A 414 12.24 0.56 -9.66
C THR A 414 11.37 -0.49 -10.35
N MET A 415 10.45 -0.06 -11.21
CA MET A 415 9.62 -0.94 -12.05
C MET A 415 10.06 -0.91 -13.52
N GLY A 416 11.14 -0.21 -13.87
CA GLY A 416 11.62 -0.13 -15.25
C GLY A 416 10.68 0.63 -16.18
N LEU A 417 10.00 1.65 -15.66
CA LEU A 417 9.05 2.48 -16.42
C LEU A 417 9.42 3.96 -16.33
N PHE A 418 9.08 4.72 -17.38
CA PHE A 418 9.15 6.18 -17.40
C PHE A 418 7.99 6.86 -16.64
N GLY A 419 6.77 6.32 -16.75
CA GLY A 419 5.51 6.89 -16.23
C GLY A 419 4.77 7.76 -17.27
N SER A 420 3.43 7.78 -17.26
CA SER A 420 2.64 8.56 -18.24
C SER A 420 1.38 9.24 -17.72
N GLU A 421 1.25 9.36 -16.40
CA GLU A 421 0.10 9.95 -15.69
C GLU A 421 0.13 11.49 -15.68
N LEU A 422 0.57 12.12 -16.79
CA LEU A 422 0.79 13.57 -16.92
C LEU A 422 1.80 14.10 -15.90
N TRP A 423 2.70 13.24 -15.42
CA TRP A 423 3.64 13.55 -14.34
C TRP A 423 4.64 14.62 -14.75
N THR A 424 5.01 14.69 -16.04
CA THR A 424 5.89 15.74 -16.58
C THR A 424 5.22 17.12 -16.62
N TYR A 425 3.88 17.17 -16.49
CA TYR A 425 3.13 18.41 -16.25
C TYR A 425 2.95 18.66 -14.74
N VAL A 426 2.41 17.70 -13.98
CA VAL A 426 1.99 17.97 -12.59
C VAL A 426 3.13 18.07 -11.59
N LEU A 427 4.14 17.18 -11.67
CA LEU A 427 5.18 17.11 -10.65
C LEU A 427 6.11 18.33 -10.69
N PRO A 428 6.67 18.77 -11.85
CA PRO A 428 7.49 19.98 -11.90
C PRO A 428 6.75 21.25 -11.48
N ARG A 429 5.42 21.32 -11.61
CA ARG A 429 4.63 22.47 -11.16
C ARG A 429 4.45 22.52 -9.65
N ARG A 430 4.43 21.36 -8.99
CA ARG A 430 4.32 21.23 -7.53
C ARG A 430 5.64 21.56 -6.84
N VAL A 431 6.74 20.95 -7.31
CA VAL A 431 8.02 20.95 -6.58
C VAL A 431 9.17 21.63 -7.33
N GLY A 432 8.94 22.09 -8.57
CA GLY A 432 10.00 22.57 -9.47
C GLY A 432 10.67 21.42 -10.26
N PRO A 433 11.28 21.73 -11.42
CA PRO A 433 11.82 20.70 -12.33
C PRO A 433 13.01 19.94 -11.75
N GLU A 434 13.89 20.60 -10.99
CA GLU A 434 15.05 19.96 -10.37
C GLU A 434 14.62 18.92 -9.31
N GLN A 435 13.70 19.31 -8.43
CA GLN A 435 13.17 18.40 -7.43
C GLN A 435 12.36 17.27 -8.07
N ALA A 436 11.57 17.54 -9.11
CA ALA A 436 10.86 16.50 -9.85
C ALA A 436 11.81 15.44 -10.42
N ARG A 437 12.97 15.86 -10.95
CA ARG A 437 14.02 14.95 -11.43
C ARG A 437 14.67 14.19 -10.27
N ARG A 438 14.96 14.86 -9.14
CA ARG A 438 15.55 14.22 -7.96
C ARG A 438 14.65 13.12 -7.41
N LEU A 439 13.38 13.41 -7.19
CA LEU A 439 12.41 12.48 -6.62
C LEU A 439 12.21 11.24 -7.48
N THR A 440 12.10 11.42 -8.81
CA THR A 440 11.92 10.30 -9.74
C THR A 440 13.20 9.48 -9.94
N TRP A 441 14.37 10.11 -9.83
CA TRP A 441 15.67 9.45 -9.95
C TRP A 441 16.09 8.70 -8.68
N GLU A 442 16.10 9.36 -7.51
CA GLU A 442 16.55 8.75 -6.25
C GLU A 442 15.66 7.57 -5.84
N ALA A 443 14.38 7.60 -6.22
CA ALA A 443 13.43 6.53 -5.96
C ALA A 443 13.30 6.19 -4.46
N LEU A 444 13.31 7.24 -3.63
CA LEU A 444 13.15 7.14 -2.18
C LEU A 444 11.72 7.51 -1.76
N PRO A 445 11.20 6.92 -0.67
CA PRO A 445 9.89 7.27 -0.13
C PRO A 445 9.92 8.68 0.47
N ILE A 446 8.76 9.35 0.44
CA ILE A 446 8.52 10.66 1.03
C ILE A 446 7.40 10.53 2.07
N GLY A 447 7.62 11.11 3.25
CA GLY A 447 6.60 11.20 4.30
C GLY A 447 5.67 12.40 4.12
N ALA A 448 4.50 12.38 4.76
CA ALA A 448 3.51 13.45 4.66
C ALA A 448 4.05 14.86 5.02
N ALA A 449 4.85 14.97 6.07
CA ALA A 449 5.45 16.26 6.47
C ALA A 449 6.42 16.80 5.41
N GLU A 450 7.30 15.95 4.89
CA GLU A 450 8.23 16.30 3.82
C GLU A 450 7.49 16.64 2.52
N ALA A 451 6.40 15.94 2.22
CA ALA A 451 5.57 16.26 1.07
C ALA A 451 4.99 17.68 1.14
N VAL A 452 4.61 18.16 2.32
CA VAL A 452 4.16 19.54 2.52
C VAL A 452 5.32 20.53 2.38
N GLU A 453 6.48 20.23 2.99
CA GLU A 453 7.67 21.08 2.91
C GLU A 453 8.17 21.28 1.47
N LEU A 454 8.08 20.24 0.64
CA LEU A 454 8.45 20.28 -0.78
C LEU A 454 7.39 20.95 -1.67
N GLY A 455 6.17 21.18 -1.19
CA GLY A 455 5.04 21.64 -2.00
C GLY A 455 4.35 20.53 -2.81
N LEU A 456 4.70 19.26 -2.56
CA LEU A 456 4.06 18.09 -3.17
C LEU A 456 2.62 17.91 -2.66
N ALA A 457 2.38 18.21 -1.38
CA ALA A 457 1.05 18.25 -0.77
C ALA A 457 0.76 19.63 -0.17
N ASP A 458 -0.51 20.03 -0.10
CA ASP A 458 -0.91 21.32 0.47
C ASP A 458 -1.06 21.25 1.99
N LYS A 459 -1.42 20.08 2.53
CA LYS A 459 -1.66 19.91 3.97
C LYS A 459 -1.48 18.47 4.42
N ALA A 460 -0.87 18.28 5.58
CA ALA A 460 -0.86 17.03 6.32
C ALA A 460 -1.83 17.11 7.50
N LEU A 461 -2.65 16.09 7.69
CA LEU A 461 -3.60 15.99 8.82
C LEU A 461 -3.35 14.68 9.57
N GLY A 462 -3.24 14.77 10.89
CA GLY A 462 -3.11 13.58 11.74
C GLY A 462 -4.44 12.96 12.18
N GLY A 463 -4.32 11.77 12.77
CA GLY A 463 -5.42 11.00 13.34
C GLY A 463 -5.62 9.65 12.64
N SER A 464 -6.60 8.91 13.15
CA SER A 464 -7.10 7.71 12.48
C SER A 464 -7.64 8.05 11.08
N ARG A 465 -7.80 7.03 10.25
CA ARG A 465 -8.32 7.22 8.88
C ARG A 465 -9.70 7.88 8.86
N LEU A 466 -10.60 7.50 9.78
CA LEU A 466 -11.95 8.07 9.85
C LEU A 466 -11.90 9.55 10.24
N GLU A 467 -11.09 9.91 11.24
CA GLU A 467 -10.90 11.31 11.65
C GLU A 467 -10.28 12.13 10.52
N PHE A 468 -9.30 11.56 9.81
CA PHE A 468 -8.70 12.18 8.63
C PHE A 468 -9.74 12.48 7.55
N GLU A 469 -10.54 11.49 7.17
CA GLU A 469 -11.57 11.65 6.13
C GLU A 469 -12.64 12.68 6.53
N ALA A 470 -13.07 12.68 7.79
CA ALA A 470 -13.99 13.69 8.31
C ALA A 470 -13.40 15.10 8.22
N ARG A 471 -12.13 15.28 8.61
CA ARG A 471 -11.45 16.59 8.54
C ARG A 471 -11.21 17.07 7.11
N VAL A 472 -11.04 16.16 6.15
CA VAL A 472 -10.98 16.50 4.72
C VAL A 472 -12.34 16.97 4.22
N LEU A 473 -13.43 16.31 4.62
CA LEU A 473 -14.78 16.75 4.28
C LEU A 473 -15.06 18.16 4.85
N GLU A 474 -14.76 18.40 6.13
CA GLU A 474 -14.88 19.74 6.71
C GLU A 474 -14.01 20.78 5.98
N TYR A 475 -12.82 20.40 5.52
CA TYR A 475 -11.97 21.28 4.71
C TYR A 475 -12.64 21.61 3.38
N ALA A 476 -13.20 20.61 2.69
CA ALA A 476 -13.89 20.79 1.43
C ALA A 476 -15.15 21.65 1.58
N GLU A 477 -15.91 21.48 2.67
CA GLU A 477 -17.08 22.31 3.01
C GLU A 477 -16.69 23.76 3.26
N ARG A 478 -15.62 24.00 4.03
CA ARG A 478 -15.08 25.36 4.23
C ARG A 478 -14.60 25.99 2.93
N LEU A 479 -13.92 25.22 2.07
CA LEU A 479 -13.49 25.69 0.74
C LEU A 479 -14.69 26.01 -0.14
N ALA A 480 -15.74 25.18 -0.09
CA ALA A 480 -16.99 25.41 -0.80
C ALA A 480 -17.76 26.62 -0.26
N ALA A 481 -17.58 27.02 1.00
CA ALA A 481 -18.21 28.20 1.59
C ALA A 481 -17.35 29.47 1.52
N ASP A 482 -16.11 29.38 1.02
CA ASP A 482 -15.15 30.49 1.01
C ASP A 482 -15.69 31.68 0.18
N PRO A 483 -15.75 32.91 0.72
CA PRO A 483 -16.19 34.09 -0.03
C PRO A 483 -15.36 34.38 -1.29
N GLY A 484 -14.11 33.89 -1.33
CA GLY A 484 -13.19 33.97 -2.46
C GLY A 484 -13.25 32.78 -3.41
N TYR A 485 -14.14 31.79 -3.21
CA TYR A 485 -14.21 30.59 -4.05
C TYR A 485 -14.32 30.92 -5.54
N ASP A 486 -15.19 31.85 -5.94
CA ASP A 486 -15.41 32.14 -7.36
C ASP A 486 -14.14 32.73 -8.01
N ARG A 487 -13.37 33.50 -7.24
CA ARG A 487 -12.05 34.00 -7.66
C ARG A 487 -11.03 32.87 -7.79
N LEU A 488 -11.02 31.91 -6.86
CA LEU A 488 -10.14 30.74 -6.93
C LEU A 488 -10.45 29.89 -8.17
N LEU A 489 -11.72 29.60 -8.42
CA LEU A 489 -12.16 28.83 -9.57
C LEU A 489 -11.85 29.54 -10.89
N ALA A 490 -12.12 30.84 -10.98
CA ALA A 490 -11.79 31.65 -12.15
C ALA A 490 -10.26 31.69 -12.41
N GLY A 491 -9.46 31.89 -11.36
CA GLY A 491 -7.99 31.88 -11.46
C GLY A 491 -7.47 30.54 -11.96
N ARG A 492 -8.02 29.43 -11.46
CA ARG A 492 -7.67 28.10 -11.92
C ARG A 492 -8.07 27.84 -13.38
N ARG A 493 -9.26 28.28 -13.82
CA ARG A 493 -9.65 28.24 -15.25
C ARG A 493 -8.65 28.97 -16.13
N GLN A 494 -8.30 30.20 -15.73
CA GLN A 494 -7.33 31.03 -16.46
C GLN A 494 -5.96 30.35 -16.56
N VAL A 495 -5.45 29.77 -15.48
CA VAL A 495 -4.19 29.02 -15.47
C VAL A 495 -4.26 27.85 -16.45
N ARG A 496 -5.33 27.06 -16.43
CA ARG A 496 -5.50 25.94 -17.36
C ARG A 496 -5.57 26.39 -18.81
N GLU A 497 -6.27 27.47 -19.11
CA GLU A 497 -6.34 28.02 -20.47
C GLU A 497 -4.98 28.51 -20.98
N VAL A 498 -4.20 29.18 -20.13
CA VAL A 498 -2.83 29.62 -20.46
C VAL A 498 -1.93 28.43 -20.73
N ASP A 499 -1.98 27.43 -19.85
CA ASP A 499 -1.20 26.22 -20.01
C ASP A 499 -1.58 25.45 -21.28
N GLU A 500 -2.87 25.32 -21.59
CA GLU A 500 -3.36 24.63 -22.79
C GLU A 500 -2.85 25.30 -24.07
N ARG A 501 -2.79 26.64 -24.10
CA ARG A 501 -2.21 27.39 -25.21
C ARG A 501 -0.69 27.22 -25.31
N ARG A 502 0.01 27.07 -24.18
CA ARG A 502 1.47 26.90 -24.15
C ARG A 502 1.89 25.50 -24.58
N LYS A 503 1.28 24.49 -23.96
CA LYS A 503 1.46 23.08 -24.28
C LYS A 503 0.23 22.30 -23.78
N PRO A 504 -0.59 21.75 -24.68
CA PRO A 504 -1.81 21.04 -24.30
C PRO A 504 -1.47 19.77 -23.51
N LEU A 505 -2.37 19.34 -22.62
CA LEU A 505 -2.18 18.10 -21.87
C LEU A 505 -1.98 16.88 -22.79
N ASP A 506 -2.60 16.89 -23.97
CA ASP A 506 -2.44 15.83 -24.97
C ASP A 506 -1.01 15.76 -25.53
N ALA A 507 -0.26 16.87 -25.59
CA ALA A 507 1.14 16.85 -25.99
C ALA A 507 2.04 16.23 -24.90
N TYR A 508 1.81 16.58 -23.63
CA TYR A 508 2.50 15.93 -22.50
C TYR A 508 2.23 14.42 -22.49
N ARG A 509 0.96 14.03 -22.62
CA ARG A 509 0.56 12.62 -22.71
C ARG A 509 1.25 11.90 -23.87
N ALA A 510 1.28 12.50 -25.06
CA ALA A 510 1.87 11.88 -26.24
C ALA A 510 3.37 11.61 -26.07
N GLU A 511 4.11 12.57 -25.50
CA GLU A 511 5.53 12.42 -25.21
C GLU A 511 5.79 11.34 -24.16
N GLU A 512 5.04 11.35 -23.06
CA GLU A 512 5.16 10.33 -22.01
C GLU A 512 4.79 8.92 -22.52
N LEU A 513 3.73 8.81 -23.33
CA LEU A 513 3.33 7.55 -23.94
C LEU A 513 4.37 7.03 -24.95
N ALA A 514 5.08 7.91 -25.64
CA ALA A 514 6.17 7.50 -26.53
C ALA A 514 7.32 6.84 -25.75
N GLU A 515 7.65 7.37 -24.56
CA GLU A 515 8.63 6.75 -23.66
C GLU A 515 8.11 5.44 -23.07
N MET A 516 6.88 5.42 -22.58
CA MET A 516 6.24 4.22 -22.04
C MET A 516 6.11 3.10 -23.07
N SER A 517 5.90 3.43 -24.35
CA SER A 517 5.85 2.44 -25.42
C SER A 517 7.16 1.67 -25.52
N ARG A 518 8.31 2.37 -25.43
CA ARG A 518 9.63 1.73 -25.46
C ARG A 518 9.86 0.86 -24.23
N ASP A 519 9.38 1.30 -23.06
CA ASP A 519 9.52 0.51 -21.83
C ASP A 519 8.61 -0.74 -21.83
N MET A 520 7.40 -0.64 -22.37
CA MET A 520 6.42 -1.74 -22.35
C MET A 520 6.61 -2.75 -23.48
N PHE A 521 6.88 -2.29 -24.70
CA PHE A 521 6.98 -3.15 -25.89
C PHE A 521 8.43 -3.55 -26.20
N ASP A 522 9.37 -2.61 -26.10
CA ASP A 522 10.79 -2.88 -26.39
C ASP A 522 11.57 -3.32 -25.13
N ASP A 523 10.91 -3.32 -23.97
CA ASP A 523 11.48 -3.66 -22.65
C ASP A 523 12.75 -2.87 -22.30
N ARG A 524 12.84 -1.62 -22.79
CA ARG A 524 14.03 -0.75 -22.72
C ARG A 524 14.65 -0.68 -21.32
N SER A 525 13.82 -0.64 -20.29
CA SER A 525 14.23 -0.50 -18.89
C SER A 525 13.91 -1.73 -18.02
N GLY A 526 13.63 -2.89 -18.64
CA GLY A 526 13.45 -4.15 -17.93
C GLY A 526 12.11 -4.31 -17.20
N PHE A 527 11.05 -3.63 -17.65
CA PHE A 527 9.70 -3.73 -17.08
C PHE A 527 9.20 -5.17 -17.01
N ARG A 528 9.44 -6.00 -18.03
CA ARG A 528 8.97 -7.39 -18.07
C ARG A 528 9.52 -8.21 -16.90
N ALA A 529 10.83 -8.13 -16.67
CA ALA A 529 11.49 -8.85 -15.58
C ALA A 529 11.07 -8.30 -14.21
N ALA A 530 11.05 -6.97 -14.06
CA ALA A 530 10.63 -6.31 -12.82
C ALA A 530 9.18 -6.67 -12.44
N ARG A 531 8.25 -6.64 -13.42
CA ARG A 531 6.85 -7.04 -13.23
C ARG A 531 6.73 -8.50 -12.79
N ARG A 532 7.40 -9.42 -13.48
CA ARG A 532 7.39 -10.85 -13.13
C ARG A 532 7.92 -11.10 -11.71
N ALA A 533 9.05 -10.46 -11.38
CA ALA A 533 9.65 -10.57 -10.05
C ALA A 533 8.71 -10.03 -8.95
N PHE A 534 8.08 -8.88 -9.18
CA PHE A 534 7.14 -8.27 -8.27
C PHE A 534 5.90 -9.14 -8.04
N VAL A 535 5.23 -9.57 -9.12
CA VAL A 535 4.00 -10.36 -9.05
C VAL A 535 4.26 -11.76 -8.49
N GLY A 536 5.38 -12.39 -8.89
CA GLY A 536 5.84 -13.67 -8.37
C GLY A 536 6.37 -13.61 -6.93
N LYS A 537 6.53 -12.40 -6.36
CA LYS A 537 7.14 -12.15 -5.05
C LYS A 537 8.53 -12.80 -4.92
N VAL A 538 9.32 -12.70 -5.99
CA VAL A 538 10.69 -13.22 -6.03
C VAL A 538 11.50 -12.53 -4.93
N ARG A 539 12.22 -13.32 -4.13
CA ARG A 539 13.10 -12.78 -3.08
C ARG A 539 14.21 -11.97 -3.73
N ALA A 540 14.45 -10.76 -3.22
CA ALA A 540 15.60 -9.97 -3.64
C ALA A 540 16.90 -10.74 -3.39
N GLN A 541 17.85 -10.64 -4.31
CA GLN A 541 19.16 -11.30 -4.19
C GLN A 541 20.18 -10.41 -3.47
N ALA A 542 19.99 -9.10 -3.50
CA ALA A 542 20.80 -8.10 -2.82
C ALA A 542 19.93 -6.91 -2.39
N THR A 543 20.44 -6.10 -1.46
CA THR A 543 19.88 -4.78 -1.17
C THR A 543 20.09 -3.86 -2.37
N PRO A 544 19.03 -3.24 -2.92
CA PRO A 544 19.18 -2.29 -4.03
C PRO A 544 20.14 -1.15 -3.69
N GLU A 545 20.97 -0.75 -4.66
CA GLU A 545 22.01 0.28 -4.46
C GLU A 545 21.46 1.59 -3.90
N HIS A 546 20.30 2.05 -4.39
CA HIS A 546 19.64 3.27 -3.90
C HIS A 546 19.21 3.21 -2.43
N LEU A 547 19.18 2.03 -1.80
CA LEU A 547 18.93 1.85 -0.38
C LEU A 547 20.21 1.56 0.41
N ALA A 548 21.17 0.87 -0.21
CA ALA A 548 22.39 0.37 0.42
C ALA A 548 23.53 1.39 0.41
N ARG A 549 23.34 2.58 1.00
CA ARG A 549 24.35 3.66 0.99
C ARG A 549 25.71 3.19 1.51
N HIS A 550 25.71 2.36 2.55
CA HIS A 550 26.92 1.74 3.11
C HIS A 550 27.73 0.86 2.13
N ARG A 551 27.17 0.51 0.97
CA ARG A 551 27.83 -0.29 -0.09
C ARG A 551 28.31 0.54 -1.28
N GLU A 552 27.92 1.82 -1.37
CA GLU A 552 28.28 2.67 -2.52
C GLU A 552 29.82 2.86 -2.67
N TRP A 553 30.56 2.86 -1.56
CA TRP A 553 32.00 3.19 -1.53
C TRP A 553 32.89 2.00 -1.17
N SER A 554 32.31 0.82 -0.91
CA SER A 554 33.07 -0.38 -0.50
C SER A 554 33.66 -1.16 -1.68
N GLY A 555 33.35 -0.78 -2.92
CA GLY A 555 33.74 -1.53 -4.12
C GLY A 555 33.03 -2.88 -4.28
N ALA A 556 32.06 -3.19 -3.41
CA ALA A 556 31.25 -4.40 -3.41
C ALA A 556 29.94 -4.21 -4.20
N SER A 557 29.99 -3.47 -5.32
CA SER A 557 28.87 -3.46 -6.25
C SER A 557 28.71 -4.87 -6.82
N ALA A 558 27.50 -5.42 -6.70
CA ALA A 558 27.13 -6.60 -7.48
C ALA A 558 27.41 -6.31 -8.96
N PRO A 559 27.79 -7.30 -9.78
CA PRO A 559 28.01 -7.06 -11.21
C PRO A 559 26.74 -6.42 -11.78
N ALA A 560 26.91 -5.22 -12.34
CA ALA A 560 25.90 -4.60 -13.17
C ALA A 560 25.53 -5.63 -14.23
N ASP A 561 24.25 -6.02 -14.27
CA ASP A 561 23.73 -6.82 -15.37
C ASP A 561 24.03 -6.05 -16.66
N ALA A 562 24.94 -6.60 -17.45
CA ALA A 562 25.39 -6.03 -18.71
C ALA A 562 24.23 -6.09 -19.69
N GLY A 563 23.67 -4.93 -20.05
CA GLY A 563 22.57 -4.90 -21.01
C GLY A 563 21.99 -3.54 -21.37
N ALA A 564 22.76 -2.45 -21.35
CA ALA A 564 22.38 -1.21 -22.02
C ALA A 564 23.62 -0.52 -22.58
N SER A 565 23.98 -0.88 -23.81
CA SER A 565 24.96 -0.13 -24.60
C SER A 565 24.40 1.27 -24.84
N HIS A 566 25.14 2.27 -24.38
CA HIS A 566 24.93 3.68 -24.68
C HIS A 566 25.04 3.94 -26.18
N MET A 567 23.96 4.47 -26.76
CA MET A 567 23.99 5.64 -27.64
C MET A 567 22.64 6.35 -27.62
#